data_AF-A0A9E5NK84-F1
#
_entry.id   AF-A0A9E5NK84-F1
#
_cell.length_a   1.000
_cell.length_b   1.000
_cell.length_c   1.000
_cell.angle_alpha   90.00
_cell.angle_beta   90.00
_cell.angle_gamma   90.00
#
_symmetry.space_group_name_H-M   'P 1'
#
loop_
_entity.id
_entity.type
_entity.pdbx_description
1 polymer ?
#
loop_
_entity_poly.entity_id
_entity_poly.type
_entity_poly.pdbx_seq_one_letter_code
_entity_poly.pdbx_strand_id
1 'polypeptide(L)'
;GIPAVVAMQFVIGDENARTFTADFYDMLSRYLPVDECVAHAREGLMLSTGVGNVGWATPVLYLRAPDGVIFLPEGVDLAKHDQHEEPAIFHDLSTALVEPA
;
A
#
# COMPACT_ATOMS: atom_id res chain seq x y z
N GLY A 1 5.11 20.51 -3.49
CA GLY A 1 6.14 19.54 -3.09
C GLY A 1 5.78 18.16 -3.60
N ILE A 2 6.64 17.16 -3.42
CA ILE A 2 6.30 15.76 -3.75
C ILE A 2 5.60 15.13 -2.52
N PRO A 3 4.36 14.60 -2.66
CA PRO A 3 3.57 14.11 -1.52
C PRO A 3 4.04 12.74 -1.01
N ALA A 4 4.57 11.89 -1.88
CA ALA A 4 5.15 10.60 -1.54
C ALA A 4 6.23 10.20 -2.55
N VAL A 5 7.27 9.50 -2.10
CA VAL A 5 8.27 8.84 -2.94
C VAL A 5 8.49 7.43 -2.42
N VAL A 6 8.20 6.43 -3.25
CA VAL A 6 8.66 5.05 -3.05
C VAL A 6 9.99 4.90 -3.78
N ALA A 7 11.03 4.49 -3.06
CA ALA A 7 12.37 4.27 -3.61
C ALA A 7 12.91 2.91 -3.18
N MET A 8 14.03 2.49 -3.78
CA MET A 8 14.74 1.26 -3.44
C MET A 8 16.06 1.63 -2.77
N GLN A 9 16.23 1.31 -1.48
CA GLN A 9 17.44 1.68 -0.72
C GLN A 9 18.66 0.80 -1.05
N PHE A 10 18.40 -0.36 -1.66
CA PHE A 10 19.39 -1.31 -2.19
C PHE A 10 18.95 -1.79 -3.58
N VAL A 11 19.79 -2.57 -4.25
CA VAL A 11 19.39 -3.25 -5.48
C VAL A 11 18.37 -4.34 -5.14
N ILE A 12 17.24 -4.32 -5.84
CA ILE A 12 16.21 -5.35 -5.78
C ILE A 12 16.29 -6.18 -7.06
N GLY A 13 16.17 -7.51 -6.94
CA GLY A 13 16.12 -8.40 -8.10
C GLY A 13 14.80 -8.26 -8.85
N ASP A 14 14.81 -8.49 -10.18
CA ASP A 14 13.66 -8.25 -11.05
C ASP A 14 12.38 -8.95 -10.58
N GLU A 15 12.45 -10.22 -10.16
CA GLU A 15 11.27 -10.94 -9.67
C GLU A 15 10.74 -10.38 -8.34
N ASN A 16 11.63 -9.99 -7.43
CA ASN A 16 11.21 -9.34 -6.19
C ASN A 16 10.55 -7.99 -6.49
N ALA A 17 11.10 -7.22 -7.43
CA ALA A 17 10.53 -5.95 -7.87
C ALA A 17 9.16 -6.15 -8.53
N ARG A 18 9.00 -7.18 -9.37
CA ARG A 18 7.75 -7.54 -10.02
C ARG A 18 6.67 -7.90 -8.99
N THR A 19 6.99 -8.74 -8.02
CA THR A 19 6.05 -9.13 -6.95
C THR A 19 5.66 -7.94 -6.08
N PHE A 20 6.64 -7.15 -5.61
CA PHE A 20 6.36 -5.95 -4.83
C PHE A 20 5.49 -4.95 -5.59
N THR A 21 5.82 -4.65 -6.86
CA THR A 21 5.08 -3.66 -7.64
C THR A 21 3.67 -4.13 -8.01
N ALA A 22 3.45 -5.43 -8.23
CA ALA A 22 2.13 -5.98 -8.47
C ALA A 22 1.18 -5.71 -7.29
N ASP A 23 1.59 -6.09 -6.07
CA ASP A 23 0.76 -5.88 -4.87
C ASP A 23 0.61 -4.39 -4.55
N PHE A 24 1.70 -3.62 -4.66
CA PHE A 24 1.69 -2.18 -4.40
C PHE A 24 0.73 -1.44 -5.34
N TYR A 25 0.81 -1.68 -6.65
CA TYR A 25 -0.05 -0.99 -7.62
C TYR A 25 -1.50 -1.48 -7.60
N ASP A 26 -1.76 -2.75 -7.27
CA ASP A 26 -3.12 -3.25 -7.05
C ASP A 26 -3.80 -2.47 -5.91
N MET A 27 -3.14 -2.35 -4.75
CA MET A 27 -3.70 -1.59 -3.63
C MET A 27 -3.80 -0.09 -3.89
N LEU A 28 -2.79 0.49 -4.53
CA LEU A 28 -2.80 1.90 -4.89
C LEU A 28 -3.96 2.24 -5.85
N SER A 29 -4.30 1.31 -6.75
CA SER A 29 -5.46 1.46 -7.65
C SER A 29 -6.81 1.46 -6.92
N ARG A 30 -6.84 0.94 -5.70
CA ARG A 30 -8.01 0.94 -4.79
C ARG A 30 -8.04 2.19 -3.90
N TYR A 31 -7.18 3.18 -4.16
CA TYR A 31 -7.11 4.46 -3.45
C TYR A 31 -6.75 4.34 -1.97
N LEU A 32 -6.04 3.27 -1.60
CA LEU A 32 -5.57 3.07 -0.24
C LEU A 32 -4.38 4.00 0.09
N PRO A 33 -4.16 4.32 1.39
CA PRO A 33 -2.99 5.06 1.83
C PRO A 33 -1.68 4.42 1.35
N VAL A 34 -0.72 5.23 0.90
CA VAL A 34 0.52 4.75 0.28
C VAL A 34 1.39 3.96 1.26
N ASP A 35 1.38 4.32 2.54
CA ASP A 35 2.07 3.60 3.60
C ASP A 35 1.48 2.20 3.82
N GLU A 36 0.15 2.05 3.77
CA GLU A 36 -0.51 0.74 3.79
C GLU A 36 -0.14 -0.09 2.55
N CYS A 37 -0.16 0.52 1.36
CA CYS A 37 0.24 -0.15 0.12
C CYS A 37 1.67 -0.68 0.19
N VAL A 38 2.62 0.11 0.72
CA VAL A 38 4.02 -0.31 0.88
C VAL A 38 4.14 -1.40 1.94
N ALA A 39 3.47 -1.26 3.08
CA ALA A 39 3.54 -2.24 4.17
C ALA A 39 3.04 -3.62 3.70
N HIS A 40 1.87 -3.66 3.06
CA HIS A 40 1.29 -4.89 2.55
C HIS A 40 2.12 -5.51 1.41
N ALA A 41 2.61 -4.71 0.46
CA ALA A 41 3.46 -5.23 -0.61
C ALA A 41 4.80 -5.81 -0.09
N ARG A 42 5.34 -5.26 1.00
CA ARG A 42 6.52 -5.83 1.67
C ARG A 42 6.18 -7.15 2.35
N GLU A 43 5.04 -7.23 3.01
CA GLU A 43 4.56 -8.47 3.62
C GLU A 43 4.32 -9.56 2.57
N GLY A 44 3.60 -9.26 1.49
CA GLY A 44 3.35 -10.19 0.37
C GLY A 44 4.65 -10.71 -0.27
N LEU A 45 5.64 -9.83 -0.48
CA LEU A 45 6.95 -10.24 -0.95
C LEU A 45 7.69 -11.14 0.06
N MET A 46 7.65 -10.80 1.35
CA MET A 46 8.27 -11.60 2.41
C MET A 46 7.64 -12.99 2.51
N LEU A 47 6.31 -13.09 2.43
CA LEU A 47 5.57 -14.35 2.50
C LEU A 47 5.83 -15.22 1.26
N SER A 48 5.92 -14.62 0.07
CA SER A 48 6.16 -15.36 -1.17
C SER A 48 7.61 -15.83 -1.36
N THR A 49 8.59 -15.10 -0.83
CA THR A 49 10.03 -15.40 -1.02
C THR A 49 10.74 -15.93 0.22
N GLY A 50 10.09 -15.86 1.38
CA GLY A 50 10.64 -16.24 2.68
C GLY A 50 11.51 -15.15 3.32
N VAL A 51 11.56 -15.14 4.66
CA VAL A 51 12.26 -14.11 5.45
C VAL A 51 13.76 -13.98 5.15
N GLY A 52 14.40 -15.04 4.64
CA GLY A 52 15.82 -15.03 4.26
C GLY A 52 16.12 -14.24 2.99
N ASN A 53 15.12 -14.02 2.12
CA ASN A 53 15.25 -13.13 0.97
C ASN A 53 14.93 -11.71 1.41
N VAL A 54 15.95 -10.87 1.63
CA VAL A 54 15.78 -9.51 2.19
C VAL A 54 15.25 -8.48 1.18
N GLY A 55 14.79 -8.89 -0.01
CA GLY A 55 14.20 -8.01 -1.01
C GLY A 55 13.01 -7.20 -0.48
N TRP A 56 12.21 -7.79 0.41
CA TRP A 56 11.08 -7.13 1.08
C TRP A 56 11.47 -5.93 1.95
N ALA A 57 12.74 -5.82 2.36
CA ALA A 57 13.23 -4.69 3.14
C ALA A 57 13.76 -3.54 2.26
N THR A 58 13.89 -3.75 0.96
CA THR A 58 14.49 -2.79 0.02
C THR A 58 13.61 -1.57 -0.28
N PRO A 59 12.28 -1.69 -0.42
CA PRO A 59 11.41 -0.54 -0.64
C PRO A 59 11.39 0.40 0.57
N VAL A 60 11.60 1.69 0.32
CA VAL A 60 11.50 2.77 1.31
C VAL A 60 10.46 3.80 0.87
N LEU A 61 9.72 4.34 1.85
CA LEU A 61 8.70 5.36 1.62
C LEU A 61 9.11 6.66 2.31
N TYR A 62 9.22 7.73 1.52
CA TYR A 62 9.22 9.10 2.02
C TYR A 62 7.80 9.66 1.86
N LEU A 63 7.11 9.87 2.97
CA LEU A 63 5.72 10.34 2.98
C LEU A 63 5.60 11.76 3.54
N ARG A 64 4.85 12.61 2.85
CA ARG A 64 4.50 13.98 3.28
C ARG A 64 3.00 14.25 3.25
N ALA A 65 2.20 13.40 2.61
CA ALA A 65 0.75 13.45 2.70
C ALA A 65 0.32 13.11 4.14
N PRO A 66 -0.48 13.95 4.84
CA PRO A 66 -0.84 13.74 6.23
C PRO A 66 -1.63 12.46 6.50
N ASP A 67 -2.46 12.05 5.54
CA ASP A 67 -3.36 10.91 5.57
C ASP A 67 -2.86 9.74 4.71
N GLY A 68 -1.69 9.87 4.07
CA GLY A 68 -1.15 8.85 3.16
C GLY A 68 -1.88 8.72 1.82
N VAL A 69 -3.02 9.39 1.62
CA VAL A 69 -3.85 9.27 0.42
C VAL A 69 -3.34 10.25 -0.64
N ILE A 70 -2.86 9.72 -1.76
CA ILE A 70 -2.34 10.55 -2.88
C ILE A 70 -3.18 10.49 -4.15
N PHE A 71 -4.17 9.59 -4.20
CA PHE A 71 -5.11 9.44 -5.30
C PHE A 71 -6.52 9.26 -4.76
N LEU A 72 -7.49 9.74 -5.52
CA LEU A 72 -8.92 9.58 -5.23
C LEU A 72 -9.66 9.20 -6.51
N PRO A 73 -10.83 8.56 -6.40
CA PRO A 73 -11.75 8.42 -7.51
C PRO A 73 -12.13 9.79 -8.05
N GLU A 74 -12.34 9.88 -9.37
CA GLU A 74 -12.83 11.10 -9.99
C GLU A 74 -14.18 11.52 -9.37
N GLY A 75 -14.31 12.81 -9.04
CA GLY A 75 -15.52 13.37 -8.44
C GLY A 75 -15.57 13.33 -6.90
N VAL A 76 -14.55 12.80 -6.22
CA VAL A 76 -14.42 12.89 -4.75
C VAL A 76 -13.69 14.18 -4.37
N ASP A 77 -14.33 15.03 -3.56
CA ASP A 77 -13.77 16.26 -2.99
C ASP A 77 -13.61 16.11 -1.47
N LEU A 78 -12.39 15.84 -1.01
CA LEU A 78 -12.08 15.65 0.41
C LEU A 78 -12.24 16.93 1.25
N ALA A 79 -12.29 18.13 0.64
CA ALA A 79 -12.53 19.37 1.38
C ALA A 79 -13.94 19.42 1.99
N LYS A 80 -14.83 18.48 1.64
CA LYS A 80 -16.16 18.32 2.22
C LYS A 80 -16.25 17.24 3.31
N HIS A 81 -15.17 16.50 3.56
CA HIS A 81 -15.18 15.34 4.47
C HIS A 81 -14.69 15.66 5.90
N ASP A 82 -14.54 16.94 6.26
CA ASP A 82 -14.13 17.42 7.60
C ASP A 82 -15.25 17.27 8.67
N GLN A 83 -16.16 16.32 8.48
CA GLN A 83 -17.12 15.89 9.49
C GLN A 83 -16.87 14.41 9.79
N HIS A 84 -15.96 14.13 10.74
CA HIS A 84 -15.91 12.93 11.60
C HIS A 84 -16.66 11.68 11.08
N GLU A 85 -16.24 11.08 9.97
CA GLU A 85 -16.62 9.72 9.62
C GLU A 85 -15.38 8.97 9.12
N GLU A 86 -14.95 7.97 9.90
CA GLU A 86 -13.99 6.96 9.45
C GLU A 86 -14.48 6.36 8.13
N PRO A 87 -13.64 6.28 7.08
CA PRO A 87 -14.07 5.69 5.83
C PRO A 87 -14.42 4.22 6.05
N ALA A 88 -15.65 3.84 5.68
CA ALA A 88 -16.22 2.50 5.82
C ALA A 88 -15.46 1.38 5.08
N ILE A 89 -14.32 1.69 4.44
CA ILE A 89 -13.43 0.76 3.77
C ILE A 89 -12.86 -0.27 4.77
N PHE A 90 -12.68 0.13 6.04
CA PHE A 90 -12.12 -0.76 7.08
C PHE A 90 -13.05 -1.92 7.52
N HIS A 91 -14.35 -1.90 7.18
CA HIS A 91 -15.28 -2.96 7.63
C HIS A 91 -15.30 -4.19 6.71
N ASP A 92 -15.04 -4.01 5.41
CA ASP A 92 -15.28 -5.06 4.40
C ASP A 92 -14.08 -6.02 4.24
N LEU A 93 -12.85 -5.55 4.45
CA LEU A 93 -11.65 -6.39 4.27
C LEU A 93 -11.38 -7.36 5.44
N SER A 94 -11.98 -7.13 6.61
CA SER A 94 -11.93 -8.05 7.76
C SER A 94 -12.78 -9.32 7.55
N THR A 95 -13.82 -9.22 6.72
CA THR A 95 -14.79 -10.31 6.52
C THR A 95 -14.35 -11.31 5.43
N ALA A 96 -13.44 -10.92 4.54
CA ALA A 96 -13.05 -11.72 3.37
C ALA A 96 -11.97 -12.81 3.63
N LEU A 97 -11.43 -12.93 4.86
CA LEU A 97 -10.37 -13.91 5.18
C LEU A 97 -10.82 -15.09 6.07
N VAL A 98 -12.12 -15.36 6.19
CA VAL A 98 -12.62 -16.59 6.82
C VAL A 98 -13.43 -17.40 5.80
N GLU A 99 -12.75 -18.29 5.06
CA GLU A 99 -13.44 -19.36 4.34
C GLU A 99 -13.92 -20.43 5.34
N PRO A 100 -15.14 -20.96 5.23
CA PRO A 100 -15.66 -21.96 6.15
C PRO A 100 -15.10 -23.36 5.86
N ALA A 101 -14.80 -24.09 6.94
CA ALA A 101 -14.56 -25.54 6.96
C ALA A 101 -15.87 -26.34 6.94
#